data_AF-A0A428SFU8-F1
#
_entry.id   AF-A0A428SFU8-F1
#
_cell.length_a   1.000
_cell.length_b   1.000
_cell.length_c   1.000
_cell.angle_alpha   90.00
_cell.angle_beta   90.00
_cell.angle_gamma   90.00
#
_symmetry.space_group_name_H-M   'P 1'
#
loop_
_entity.id
_entity.type
_entity.pdbx_description
1 polymer ?
#
loop_
_entity_poly.entity_id
_entity_poly.type
_entity_poly.pdbx_seq_one_letter_code
_entity_poly.pdbx_strand_id
1 'polypeptide(L)'
;MANMDIEKRKKAVGEMVKTMLNPKHKREDISFTMGWDVVATYSESQINSLLEKRYNENKTKILHTLEMTVDLPQSYKKTPDRTHFVLKIGPPVLEFEATGGAQPLCSIKMRVIEGTITKHGGNPRKAKPGWMIRLGQIPLASAKGTVSQGKLQGNPTLTPAPDAVKFDSKTDETQHVLLAFELDENLTVEAFPEDPGSHSAEETAFTNLEFQKAFRKYFTKPASSQERLSLSYAIASVNNQPNDQAPGLRPVRFQFATFSTEDKNRDKSLLSIFIDVAGGLNTGQSDMLQDRWAKQWKDEGIMPVPEGFSATLMFSSAFFNTVILKNGISKSGWAVEDVSPKDQAYSKIECRHTGTFDVPGHDEIDGVVTFHTDGAQIPLSNFPLALTIRQDSEFQTPSISGFWSITQDVPWKETLRFNGMRKWQGGWIVGQWYLCDQGDSSRRPLRLKETEMTLTDEALNLDFKLDIKEVIWFNPPEENPTGGNLWRKEMEVLGTRIPDVKISPFGFGFLRMTNLIFPGGNVIEIDRNIGVRAPKDIILFGDVMKD
;
A
#
# COMPACT_ATOMS: atom_id res chain seq x y z
N MET A 1 -21.10 10.84 -3.39
CA MET A 1 -20.17 10.03 -4.21
C MET A 1 -20.70 8.62 -4.55
N ALA A 2 -21.82 8.14 -3.99
CA ALA A 2 -22.45 6.92 -4.49
C ALA A 2 -23.16 7.22 -5.83
N ASN A 3 -22.97 6.37 -6.84
CA ASN A 3 -23.40 6.49 -8.26
C ASN A 3 -22.42 7.13 -9.24
N MET A 4 -21.11 7.01 -9.03
CA MET A 4 -20.24 6.91 -10.22
C MET A 4 -20.43 5.53 -10.84
N ASP A 5 -20.69 5.51 -12.14
CA ASP A 5 -20.79 4.29 -12.95
C ASP A 5 -19.51 3.45 -12.79
N ILE A 6 -19.68 2.15 -12.54
CA ILE A 6 -18.58 1.18 -12.39
C ILE A 6 -17.63 1.23 -13.59
N GLU A 7 -18.15 1.53 -14.78
CA GLU A 7 -17.34 1.66 -15.99
C GLU A 7 -16.44 2.90 -15.96
N LYS A 8 -16.88 4.01 -15.35
CA LYS A 8 -16.01 5.17 -15.13
C LYS A 8 -14.88 4.85 -14.15
N ARG A 9 -15.19 4.13 -13.06
CA ARG A 9 -14.19 3.66 -12.09
C ARG A 9 -13.16 2.74 -12.76
N LYS A 10 -13.61 1.75 -13.54
CA LYS A 10 -12.73 0.86 -14.31
C LYS A 10 -11.85 1.62 -15.30
N LYS A 11 -12.41 2.62 -15.99
CA LYS A 11 -11.65 3.46 -16.93
C LYS A 11 -10.55 4.24 -16.22
N ALA A 12 -10.85 4.89 -15.09
CA ALA A 12 -9.86 5.63 -14.30
C ALA A 12 -8.73 4.74 -13.80
N VAL A 13 -9.07 3.54 -13.29
CA VAL A 13 -8.09 2.52 -12.90
C VAL A 13 -7.28 2.05 -14.11
N GLY A 14 -7.93 1.81 -15.25
CA GLY A 14 -7.27 1.37 -16.48
C GLY A 14 -6.22 2.38 -16.97
N GLU A 15 -6.56 3.67 -16.97
CA GLU A 15 -5.63 4.74 -17.35
C GLU A 15 -4.43 4.83 -16.40
N MET A 16 -4.66 4.71 -15.10
CA MET A 16 -3.60 4.67 -14.09
C MET A 16 -2.68 3.46 -14.32
N VAL A 17 -3.23 2.24 -14.39
CA VAL A 17 -2.47 0.99 -14.56
C VAL A 17 -1.68 1.00 -15.87
N LYS A 18 -2.28 1.47 -16.97
CA LYS A 18 -1.62 1.61 -18.27
C LYS A 18 -0.37 2.50 -18.19
N THR A 19 -0.49 3.62 -17.48
CA THR A 19 0.60 4.57 -17.27
C THR A 19 1.68 3.97 -16.37
N MET A 20 1.32 3.21 -15.34
CA MET A 20 2.28 2.53 -14.46
C MET A 20 3.05 1.40 -15.16
N LEU A 21 2.38 0.67 -16.06
CA LEU A 21 3.01 -0.33 -16.93
C LEU A 21 4.01 0.31 -17.89
N ASN A 22 3.65 1.47 -18.47
CA ASN A 22 4.42 2.18 -19.47
C ASN A 22 4.72 3.63 -19.02
N PRO A 23 5.57 3.84 -18.00
CA PRO A 23 5.84 5.17 -17.46
C PRO A 23 6.55 6.03 -18.51
N LYS A 24 6.22 7.32 -18.54
CA LYS A 24 6.82 8.30 -19.47
C LYS A 24 8.29 8.50 -19.17
N HIS A 25 8.67 8.43 -17.89
CA HIS A 25 10.02 8.65 -17.42
C HIS A 25 10.69 7.29 -17.10
N LYS A 26 11.90 7.07 -17.62
CA LYS A 26 12.74 5.94 -17.18
C LYS A 26 13.15 6.18 -15.74
N ARG A 27 12.80 5.27 -14.85
CA ARG A 27 13.12 5.35 -13.42
C ARG A 27 14.21 4.35 -13.07
N GLU A 28 15.11 4.75 -12.18
CA GLU A 28 16.08 3.84 -11.56
C GLU A 28 15.37 2.83 -10.66
N ASP A 29 14.31 3.27 -9.95
CA ASP A 29 13.40 2.42 -9.20
C ASP A 29 12.03 2.38 -9.85
N ILE A 30 11.63 1.20 -10.30
CA ILE A 30 10.37 0.99 -11.02
C ILE A 30 9.16 0.89 -10.06
N SER A 31 9.40 0.72 -8.75
CA SER A 31 8.37 0.58 -7.72
C SER A 31 7.73 1.93 -7.36
N PHE A 32 6.41 1.95 -7.32
CA PHE A 32 5.62 3.09 -6.87
C PHE A 32 5.51 3.18 -5.36
N THR A 33 5.82 2.11 -4.60
CA THR A 33 5.96 2.20 -3.13
C THR A 33 7.29 2.80 -2.68
N MET A 34 8.22 3.09 -3.61
CA MET A 34 9.57 3.63 -3.32
C MET A 34 10.34 2.75 -2.33
N GLY A 35 10.21 1.43 -2.50
CA GLY A 35 10.91 0.42 -1.70
C GLY A 35 10.29 0.13 -0.33
N TRP A 36 9.23 0.85 0.05
CA TRP A 36 8.47 0.57 1.27
C TRP A 36 7.62 -0.69 1.07
N ASP A 37 7.44 -1.49 2.12
CA ASP A 37 6.67 -2.73 2.02
C ASP A 37 5.20 -2.43 1.68
N VAL A 38 4.59 -1.43 2.33
CA VAL A 38 3.18 -1.06 2.16
C VAL A 38 2.98 0.45 2.17
N VAL A 39 2.08 0.94 1.30
CA VAL A 39 1.64 2.34 1.25
C VAL A 39 0.13 2.40 1.27
N ALA A 40 -0.43 3.05 2.27
CA ALA A 40 -1.85 3.35 2.36
C ALA A 40 -2.08 4.83 2.07
N THR A 41 -2.92 5.13 1.08
CA THR A 41 -3.23 6.50 0.68
C THR A 41 -4.73 6.76 0.77
N TYR A 42 -5.08 7.93 1.29
CA TYR A 42 -6.44 8.32 1.59
C TYR A 42 -6.71 9.73 1.06
N SER A 43 -7.92 9.97 0.57
CA SER A 43 -8.39 11.32 0.24
C SER A 43 -8.60 12.18 1.49
N GLU A 44 -8.24 13.45 1.38
CA GLU A 44 -8.41 14.46 2.42
C GLU A 44 -9.86 14.58 2.86
N SER A 45 -10.80 14.64 1.90
CA SER A 45 -12.21 14.84 2.20
C SER A 45 -12.79 13.69 3.03
N GLN A 46 -12.40 12.45 2.76
CA GLN A 46 -12.85 11.31 3.57
C GLN A 46 -12.14 11.22 4.93
N ILE A 47 -10.83 11.49 5.02
CA ILE A 47 -10.16 11.57 6.33
C ILE A 47 -10.84 12.64 7.19
N ASN A 48 -11.09 13.82 6.63
CA ASN A 48 -11.79 14.89 7.35
C ASN A 48 -13.19 14.48 7.80
N SER A 49 -13.95 13.82 6.94
CA SER A 49 -15.29 13.31 7.28
C SER A 49 -15.22 12.30 8.45
N LEU A 50 -14.21 11.43 8.43
CA LEU A 50 -13.97 10.41 9.45
C LEU A 50 -13.52 11.03 10.79
N LEU A 51 -12.65 12.03 10.75
CA LEU A 51 -12.25 12.81 11.92
C LEU A 51 -13.44 13.58 12.51
N GLU A 52 -14.24 14.25 11.69
CA GLU A 52 -15.43 14.98 12.12
C GLU A 52 -16.40 14.06 12.87
N LYS A 53 -16.66 12.85 12.34
CA LYS A 53 -17.46 11.83 13.05
C LYS A 53 -16.90 11.49 14.43
N ARG A 54 -15.60 11.20 14.53
CA ARG A 54 -14.93 10.88 15.81
C ARG A 54 -15.07 11.99 16.85
N TYR A 55 -15.03 13.25 16.43
CA TYR A 55 -15.22 14.39 17.34
C TYR A 55 -16.68 14.59 17.73
N ASN A 56 -17.64 14.20 16.88
CA ASN A 56 -19.08 14.33 17.13
C ASN A 56 -19.63 13.29 18.13
N GLU A 57 -18.95 12.16 18.33
CA GLU A 57 -19.34 11.16 19.34
C GLU A 57 -19.17 11.67 20.78
N ASN A 58 -18.29 12.67 21.00
CA ASN A 58 -18.16 13.38 22.28
C ASN A 58 -19.07 14.63 22.28
N LYS A 59 -20.37 14.41 22.50
CA LYS A 59 -21.44 15.41 22.46
C LYS A 59 -21.21 16.60 23.40
N THR A 60 -20.63 17.68 22.89
CA THR A 60 -21.16 19.07 22.89
C THR A 60 -20.16 19.98 22.17
N LYS A 61 -20.30 20.15 20.85
CA LYS A 61 -19.85 21.20 19.88
C LYS A 61 -18.54 22.02 20.08
N ILE A 62 -17.85 21.95 21.20
CA ILE A 62 -16.72 22.77 21.60
C ILE A 62 -15.59 21.81 21.96
N LEU A 63 -14.56 21.82 21.13
CA LEU A 63 -13.41 20.94 21.27
C LEU A 63 -12.35 21.54 22.22
N HIS A 64 -12.24 22.87 22.19
CA HIS A 64 -11.27 23.62 22.96
C HIS A 64 -11.78 25.04 23.27
N THR A 65 -11.43 25.57 24.44
CA THR A 65 -11.68 26.98 24.81
C THR A 65 -10.34 27.67 24.93
N LEU A 66 -10.10 28.65 24.07
CA LEU A 66 -8.90 29.46 24.01
C LEU A 66 -9.14 30.78 24.75
N GLU A 67 -8.23 31.13 25.65
CA GLU A 67 -8.25 32.39 26.38
C GLU A 67 -6.96 33.17 26.11
N MET A 68 -7.09 34.37 25.56
CA MET A 68 -5.93 35.22 25.26
C MET A 68 -6.22 36.69 25.47
N THR A 69 -5.17 37.47 25.69
CA THR A 69 -5.26 38.92 25.84
C THR A 69 -4.38 39.58 24.80
N VAL A 70 -4.95 40.54 24.07
CA VAL A 70 -4.33 41.20 22.92
C VAL A 70 -4.37 42.70 23.11
N ASP A 71 -3.25 43.37 22.90
CA ASP A 71 -3.17 44.83 22.90
C ASP A 71 -3.46 45.34 21.48
N LEU A 72 -4.71 45.74 21.24
CA LEU A 72 -5.14 46.18 19.91
C LEU A 72 -4.87 47.68 19.71
N PRO A 73 -4.16 48.08 18.64
CA PRO A 73 -3.94 49.49 18.34
C PRO A 73 -5.26 50.18 17.99
N GLN A 74 -5.42 51.40 18.48
CA GLN A 74 -6.60 52.24 18.27
C GLN A 74 -6.17 53.48 17.47
N SER A 75 -6.84 53.77 16.34
CA SER A 75 -6.48 54.92 15.49
C SER A 75 -6.56 56.27 16.20
N TYR A 76 -7.33 56.35 17.30
CA TYR A 76 -7.62 57.57 18.05
C TYR A 76 -7.02 57.63 19.46
N LYS A 77 -6.24 56.62 19.90
CA LYS A 77 -5.57 56.63 21.21
C LYS A 77 -4.08 56.32 21.06
N LYS A 78 -3.24 57.01 21.87
CA LYS A 78 -1.79 56.76 21.92
C LYS A 78 -1.44 55.41 22.56
N THR A 79 -2.32 54.86 23.40
CA THR A 79 -2.11 53.58 24.08
C THR A 79 -3.02 52.50 23.47
N PRO A 80 -2.51 51.27 23.25
CA PRO A 80 -3.32 50.14 22.81
C PRO A 80 -4.49 49.86 23.77
N ASP A 81 -5.58 49.30 23.25
CA ASP A 81 -6.70 48.84 24.05
C ASP A 81 -6.54 47.35 24.36
N ARG A 82 -6.36 47.03 25.64
CA ARG A 82 -6.14 45.66 26.10
C ARG A 82 -7.47 44.90 26.02
N THR A 83 -7.56 43.96 25.09
CA THR A 83 -8.77 43.21 24.78
C THR A 83 -8.59 41.75 25.15
N HIS A 84 -9.47 41.23 25.99
CA HIS A 84 -9.51 39.83 26.39
C HIS A 84 -10.46 39.04 25.51
N PHE A 85 -9.99 37.93 24.96
CA PHE A 85 -10.72 37.02 24.09
C PHE A 85 -10.87 35.66 24.78
N VAL A 86 -12.09 35.15 24.84
CA VAL A 86 -12.41 33.77 25.21
C VAL A 86 -13.15 33.15 24.03
N LEU A 87 -12.49 32.27 23.28
CA LEU A 87 -13.00 31.70 22.03
C LEU A 87 -13.19 30.19 22.20
N LYS A 88 -14.35 29.68 21.81
CA LYS A 88 -14.66 28.26 21.83
C LYS A 88 -14.65 27.72 20.41
N ILE A 89 -13.74 26.78 20.18
CA ILE A 89 -13.33 26.33 18.86
C ILE A 89 -13.89 24.92 18.60
N GLY A 90 -14.40 24.70 17.39
CA GLY A 90 -14.92 23.42 16.93
C GLY A 90 -13.85 22.48 16.37
N PRO A 91 -14.26 21.31 15.84
CA PRO A 91 -13.38 20.35 15.17
C PRO A 91 -12.49 20.97 14.08
N PRO A 92 -11.21 20.57 14.00
CA PRO A 92 -10.32 20.96 12.91
C PRO A 92 -10.72 20.26 11.60
N VAL A 93 -10.61 20.98 10.49
CA VAL A 93 -10.65 20.46 9.12
C VAL A 93 -9.26 20.57 8.52
N LEU A 94 -8.68 19.46 8.10
CA LEU A 94 -7.36 19.39 7.47
C LEU A 94 -7.40 19.93 6.04
N GLU A 95 -6.33 20.59 5.63
CA GLU A 95 -6.03 20.88 4.23
C GLU A 95 -4.56 20.54 3.97
N PHE A 96 -4.25 19.49 3.23
CA PHE A 96 -2.87 19.18 2.87
C PHE A 96 -2.36 20.19 1.84
N GLU A 97 -1.19 20.76 2.12
CA GLU A 97 -0.64 21.84 1.33
C GLU A 97 0.20 21.27 0.18
N ALA A 98 0.13 21.90 -1.00
CA ALA A 98 1.03 21.59 -2.11
C ALA A 98 2.43 22.03 -1.70
N THR A 99 3.23 21.11 -1.18
CA THR A 99 4.62 21.43 -0.85
C THR A 99 5.50 21.23 -2.09
N GLY A 100 6.30 22.24 -2.40
CA GLY A 100 7.53 22.11 -3.20
C GLY A 100 8.75 21.90 -2.30
N GLY A 101 8.55 21.32 -1.09
CA GLY A 101 9.58 21.21 -0.06
C GLY A 101 9.49 19.89 0.72
N ALA A 102 10.61 19.54 1.36
CA ALA A 102 10.95 18.20 1.82
C ALA A 102 10.10 17.61 2.98
N GLN A 103 9.16 18.36 3.55
CA GLN A 103 8.32 17.92 4.66
C GLN A 103 6.83 17.95 4.31
N PRO A 104 6.02 16.97 4.77
CA PRO A 104 4.57 17.00 4.58
C PRO A 104 3.95 18.09 5.45
N LEU A 105 3.29 19.06 4.81
CA LEU A 105 2.63 20.17 5.48
C LEU A 105 1.12 20.10 5.33
N CYS A 106 0.43 20.62 6.33
CA CYS A 106 -1.01 20.81 6.31
C CYS A 106 -1.39 22.16 6.90
N SER A 107 -2.56 22.64 6.50
CA SER A 107 -3.31 23.63 7.26
C SER A 107 -4.42 22.95 8.04
N ILE A 108 -4.84 23.61 9.11
CA ILE A 108 -6.02 23.28 9.88
C ILE A 108 -6.95 24.48 9.86
N LYS A 109 -8.21 24.26 9.52
CA LYS A 109 -9.28 25.25 9.67
C LYS A 109 -10.17 24.87 10.83
N MET A 110 -10.44 25.79 11.73
CA MET A 110 -11.31 25.59 12.87
C MET A 110 -12.40 26.65 12.92
N ARG A 111 -13.64 26.23 13.17
CA ARG A 111 -14.76 27.15 13.34
C ARG A 111 -14.79 27.71 14.76
N VAL A 112 -14.95 29.02 14.90
CA VAL A 112 -15.33 29.65 16.18
C VAL A 112 -16.82 29.45 16.39
N ILE A 113 -17.16 28.61 17.36
CA ILE A 113 -18.54 28.21 17.67
C ILE A 113 -19.22 29.27 18.54
N GLU A 114 -18.50 29.74 19.55
CA GLU A 114 -18.91 30.85 20.39
C GLU A 114 -17.67 31.59 20.91
N GLY A 115 -17.85 32.82 21.38
CA GLY A 115 -16.76 33.53 22.04
C GLY A 115 -17.24 34.77 22.75
N THR A 116 -16.36 35.33 23.57
CA THR A 116 -16.56 36.57 24.30
C THR A 116 -15.35 37.46 24.12
N ILE A 117 -15.61 38.74 23.84
CA ILE A 117 -14.62 39.80 23.65
C ILE A 117 -14.88 40.86 24.72
N THR A 118 -13.88 41.11 25.56
CA THR A 118 -13.97 42.04 26.69
C THR A 118 -12.85 43.08 26.55
N LYS A 119 -13.21 44.32 26.19
CA LYS A 119 -12.27 45.45 26.21
C LYS A 119 -11.99 45.86 27.66
N HIS A 120 -10.80 46.40 27.94
CA HIS A 120 -10.43 46.80 29.28
C HIS A 120 -11.42 47.83 29.86
N GLY A 121 -12.02 47.51 31.01
CA GLY A 121 -13.04 48.36 31.65
C GLY A 121 -14.43 48.33 31.00
N GLY A 122 -14.65 47.46 29.99
CA GLY A 122 -15.95 47.27 29.33
C GLY A 122 -16.65 45.97 29.73
N ASN A 123 -17.94 45.86 29.37
CA ASN A 123 -18.70 44.62 29.55
C ASN A 123 -18.33 43.57 28.49
N PRO A 124 -18.33 42.27 28.85
CA PRO A 124 -18.14 41.19 27.88
C PRO A 124 -19.19 41.23 26.78
N ARG A 125 -18.75 41.16 25.52
CA ARG A 125 -19.64 41.07 24.34
C ARG A 125 -19.48 39.70 23.69
N LYS A 126 -20.58 39.09 23.24
CA LYS A 126 -20.51 37.82 22.49
C LYS A 126 -19.92 38.06 21.10
N ALA A 127 -18.94 37.23 20.72
CA ALA A 127 -18.49 37.13 19.34
C ALA A 127 -19.61 36.50 18.50
N LYS A 128 -19.86 37.02 17.29
CA LYS A 128 -20.81 36.39 16.37
C LYS A 128 -20.27 35.04 15.89
N PRO A 129 -21.12 34.01 15.77
CA PRO A 129 -20.73 32.75 15.16
C PRO A 129 -20.41 32.95 13.66
N GLY A 130 -19.63 32.03 13.08
CA GLY A 130 -19.32 32.03 11.64
C GLY A 130 -17.93 32.56 11.27
N TRP A 131 -17.01 32.67 12.24
CA TRP A 131 -15.59 32.90 11.95
C TRP A 131 -14.85 31.57 11.82
N MET A 132 -13.95 31.51 10.85
CA MET A 132 -13.00 30.42 10.66
C MET A 132 -11.60 30.92 10.97
N ILE A 133 -10.82 30.11 11.67
CA ILE A 133 -9.40 30.36 11.91
C ILE A 133 -8.62 29.26 11.21
N ARG A 134 -7.71 29.65 10.31
CA ARG A 134 -6.79 28.78 9.63
C ARG A 134 -5.40 28.92 10.20
N LEU A 135 -4.82 27.79 10.56
CA LEU A 135 -3.42 27.62 10.90
C LEU A 135 -2.75 26.88 9.74
N GLY A 136 -1.78 27.48 9.05
CA GLY A 136 -1.09 26.87 7.91
C GLY A 136 0.37 26.55 8.19
N GLN A 137 1.00 25.77 7.31
CA GLN A 137 2.41 25.34 7.41
C GLN A 137 2.67 24.46 8.65
N ILE A 138 1.71 23.61 9.01
CA ILE A 138 1.84 22.70 10.15
C ILE A 138 2.50 21.39 9.66
N PRO A 139 3.68 21.02 10.19
CA PRO A 139 4.27 19.73 9.89
C PRO A 139 3.46 18.60 10.54
N LEU A 140 3.30 17.49 9.82
CA LEU A 140 2.83 16.26 10.46
C LEU A 140 3.91 15.74 11.43
N ALA A 141 3.50 15.09 12.50
CA ALA A 141 4.43 14.35 13.35
C ALA A 141 3.75 13.14 13.97
N SER A 142 4.55 12.37 14.69
CA SER A 142 4.15 11.16 15.38
C SER A 142 4.45 11.31 16.84
N ALA A 143 3.68 10.63 17.69
CA ALA A 143 3.96 10.61 19.10
C ALA A 143 3.62 9.29 19.77
N LYS A 144 4.49 8.91 20.70
CA LYS A 144 4.27 7.76 21.57
C LYS A 144 3.48 8.20 22.79
N GLY A 145 2.34 7.55 23.06
CA GLY A 145 1.53 7.86 24.23
C GLY A 145 0.19 7.15 24.23
N THR A 146 -0.69 7.54 25.16
CA THR A 146 -2.06 7.03 25.24
C THR A 146 -3.03 8.12 24.79
N VAL A 147 -4.01 7.78 23.95
CA VAL A 147 -5.08 8.71 23.54
C VAL A 147 -6.36 8.43 24.33
N SER A 148 -6.94 9.48 24.90
CA SER A 148 -8.29 9.46 25.47
C SER A 148 -9.11 10.60 24.87
N GLN A 149 -10.33 10.30 24.39
CA GLN A 149 -11.21 11.27 23.72
C GLN A 149 -10.54 12.04 22.55
N GLY A 150 -9.63 11.39 21.82
CA GLY A 150 -8.91 12.01 20.70
C GLY A 150 -7.72 12.91 21.09
N LYS A 151 -7.43 13.06 22.39
CA LYS A 151 -6.30 13.82 22.92
C LYS A 151 -5.21 12.90 23.48
N LEU A 152 -3.94 13.20 23.21
CA LEU A 152 -2.85 12.53 23.90
C LEU A 152 -2.77 12.92 25.37
N GLN A 153 -2.46 11.93 26.18
CA GLN A 153 -2.24 12.07 27.62
C GLN A 153 -0.74 12.06 27.93
N GLY A 154 -0.35 12.76 29.00
CA GLY A 154 1.02 12.77 29.51
C GLY A 154 1.98 13.68 28.74
N ASN A 155 3.27 13.34 28.74
CA ASN A 155 4.35 14.04 28.02
C ASN A 155 4.83 13.15 26.87
N PRO A 156 4.18 13.17 25.70
CA PRO A 156 4.53 12.29 24.61
C PRO A 156 5.80 12.76 23.91
N THR A 157 6.61 11.81 23.48
CA THR A 157 7.79 12.09 22.64
C THR A 157 7.31 12.32 21.21
N LEU A 158 7.65 13.47 20.62
CA LEU A 158 7.32 13.80 19.24
C LEU A 158 8.44 13.36 18.28
N THR A 159 8.06 12.88 17.10
CA THR A 159 8.95 12.58 15.97
C THR A 159 8.38 13.26 14.71
N PRO A 160 9.03 14.30 14.17
CA PRO A 160 8.51 15.06 13.04
C PRO A 160 8.52 14.22 11.75
N ALA A 161 7.58 14.49 10.83
CA ALA A 161 7.36 13.64 9.65
C ALA A 161 8.42 13.61 8.53
N PRO A 162 9.45 14.49 8.42
CA PRO A 162 10.58 14.12 7.57
C PRO A 162 11.32 12.90 8.11
N ASP A 163 11.21 12.59 9.41
CA ASP A 163 11.85 11.43 10.02
C ASP A 163 10.91 10.22 10.04
N ALA A 164 11.46 9.06 9.68
CA ALA A 164 10.75 7.80 9.84
C ALA A 164 10.68 7.41 11.32
N VAL A 165 9.48 7.10 11.80
CA VAL A 165 9.27 6.54 13.14
C VAL A 165 9.68 5.08 13.13
N LYS A 166 10.47 4.66 14.12
CA LYS A 166 10.88 3.27 14.30
C LYS A 166 10.26 2.71 15.58
N PHE A 167 9.68 1.54 15.47
CA PHE A 167 9.19 0.78 16.62
C PHE A 167 10.32 0.00 17.28
N ASP A 168 10.32 -0.06 18.61
CA ASP A 168 11.19 -0.99 19.32
C ASP A 168 10.70 -2.42 19.10
N SER A 169 11.58 -3.27 18.56
CA SER A 169 11.33 -4.69 18.33
C SER A 169 10.97 -5.49 19.60
N LYS A 170 11.32 -4.98 20.79
CA LYS A 170 11.17 -5.64 22.10
C LYS A 170 9.90 -5.24 22.85
N THR A 171 9.21 -4.19 22.42
CA THR A 171 8.01 -3.71 23.12
C THR A 171 6.86 -3.49 22.17
N ASP A 172 5.70 -3.91 22.62
CA ASP A 172 4.44 -3.55 22.00
C ASP A 172 4.13 -2.08 22.30
N GLU A 173 3.91 -1.30 21.25
CA GLU A 173 3.74 0.13 21.26
C GLU A 173 2.62 0.52 20.29
N THR A 174 1.78 1.43 20.76
CA THR A 174 0.91 2.22 19.89
C THR A 174 1.55 3.59 19.69
N GLN A 175 1.78 3.95 18.43
CA GLN A 175 2.23 5.27 18.01
C GLN A 175 1.04 6.02 17.44
N HIS A 176 0.79 7.22 17.94
CA HIS A 176 -0.29 8.08 17.45
C HIS A 176 0.27 9.09 16.46
N VAL A 177 -0.39 9.25 15.33
CA VAL A 177 -0.05 10.26 14.33
C VAL A 177 -0.79 11.53 14.69
N LEU A 178 -0.04 12.61 14.82
CA LEU A 178 -0.54 13.89 15.28
C LEU A 178 -0.32 14.99 14.28
N LEU A 179 -1.27 15.93 14.34
CA LEU A 179 -0.96 17.31 14.04
C LEU A 179 -0.08 17.82 15.17
N ALA A 180 1.24 17.76 14.97
CA ALA A 180 2.16 18.40 15.88
C ALA A 180 2.38 19.83 15.41
N PHE A 181 1.94 20.70 16.28
CA PHE A 181 2.23 22.11 16.27
C PHE A 181 3.71 22.30 16.65
N GLU A 182 4.66 21.95 15.78
CA GLU A 182 5.97 22.60 15.79
C GLU A 182 5.78 23.99 15.18
N LEU A 183 5.21 24.85 16.00
CA LEU A 183 4.94 26.22 15.63
C LEU A 183 6.21 26.97 15.93
N ASP A 184 7.06 27.03 14.92
CA ASP A 184 8.09 28.03 14.83
C ASP A 184 7.47 29.35 14.34
N GLU A 185 8.31 30.34 14.05
CA GLU A 185 7.85 31.64 13.56
C GLU A 185 7.19 31.58 12.16
N ASN A 186 7.22 30.43 11.48
CA ASN A 186 6.69 30.26 10.12
C ASN A 186 5.20 29.90 10.08
N LEU A 187 4.57 29.54 11.22
CA LEU A 187 3.13 29.24 11.29
C LEU A 187 2.28 30.39 10.76
N THR A 188 1.50 30.18 9.70
CA THR A 188 0.57 31.21 9.23
C THR A 188 -0.73 31.16 10.04
N VAL A 189 -1.25 32.33 10.42
CA VAL A 189 -2.55 32.45 11.10
C VAL A 189 -3.41 33.39 10.27
N GLU A 190 -4.54 32.88 9.81
CA GLU A 190 -5.53 33.65 9.06
C GLU A 190 -6.88 33.48 9.75
N ALA A 191 -7.62 34.57 9.93
CA ALA A 191 -9.00 34.52 10.37
C ALA A 191 -9.87 35.12 9.27
N PHE A 192 -10.89 34.39 8.85
CA PHE A 192 -11.80 34.81 7.79
C PHE A 192 -13.24 34.45 8.14
N PRO A 193 -14.21 35.24 7.65
CA PRO A 193 -15.60 34.90 7.82
C PRO A 193 -15.99 33.72 6.93
N GLU A 194 -16.91 32.89 7.42
CA GLU A 194 -17.52 31.82 6.64
C GLU A 194 -18.41 32.36 5.51
N ASP A 195 -19.07 33.50 5.74
CA ASP A 195 -19.81 34.27 4.73
C ASP A 195 -19.23 35.70 4.61
N PRO A 196 -18.55 36.03 3.50
CA PRO A 196 -17.93 37.34 3.27
C PRO A 196 -18.88 38.54 3.37
N GLY A 197 -20.19 38.35 3.24
CA GLY A 197 -21.18 39.43 3.16
C GLY A 197 -21.72 39.97 4.51
N SER A 198 -21.40 39.35 5.65
CA SER A 198 -22.22 39.52 6.88
C SER A 198 -21.59 40.30 8.05
N HIS A 199 -20.42 40.92 7.88
CA HIS A 199 -19.57 41.31 9.02
C HIS A 199 -19.37 42.81 9.26
N SER A 200 -19.29 43.18 10.54
CA SER A 200 -19.20 44.57 11.03
C SER A 200 -17.75 45.07 11.24
N ALA A 201 -17.55 46.40 11.33
CA ALA A 201 -16.22 47.00 11.53
C ALA A 201 -15.49 46.54 12.80
N GLU A 202 -16.21 46.19 13.87
CA GLU A 202 -15.62 45.68 15.12
C GLU A 202 -15.10 44.23 14.98
N GLU A 203 -15.55 43.51 13.95
CA GLU A 203 -15.16 42.13 13.65
C GLU A 203 -13.86 42.06 12.81
N THR A 204 -13.35 43.19 12.31
CA THR A 204 -11.98 43.29 11.75
C THR A 204 -10.88 43.05 12.79
N ALA A 205 -11.22 42.95 14.09
CA ALA A 205 -10.30 42.59 15.16
C ALA A 205 -9.69 41.18 14.98
N PHE A 206 -10.44 40.22 14.40
CA PHE A 206 -9.91 38.89 14.08
C PHE A 206 -8.90 38.92 12.93
N THR A 207 -9.08 39.84 11.98
CA THR A 207 -8.14 40.08 10.88
C THR A 207 -6.97 40.98 11.27
N ASN A 208 -6.92 41.46 12.52
CA ASN A 208 -5.85 42.35 12.99
C ASN A 208 -4.53 41.58 13.18
N LEU A 209 -3.42 42.18 12.75
CA LEU A 209 -2.10 41.58 12.86
C LEU A 209 -1.70 41.24 14.31
N GLU A 210 -2.05 42.07 15.29
CA GLU A 210 -1.76 41.81 16.71
C GLU A 210 -2.60 40.66 17.26
N PHE A 211 -3.85 40.48 16.78
CA PHE A 211 -4.63 39.29 17.09
C PHE A 211 -3.95 38.04 16.52
N GLN A 212 -3.55 38.06 15.25
CA GLN A 212 -2.85 36.93 14.61
C GLN A 212 -1.54 36.59 15.33
N LYS A 213 -0.75 37.60 15.73
CA LYS A 213 0.47 37.42 16.53
C LYS A 213 0.17 36.82 17.91
N ALA A 214 -0.86 37.30 18.60
CA ALA A 214 -1.24 36.77 19.90
C ALA A 214 -1.77 35.33 19.80
N PHE A 215 -2.57 35.03 18.77
CA PHE A 215 -3.05 33.70 18.47
C PHE A 215 -1.88 32.76 18.15
N ARG A 216 -0.95 33.18 17.27
CA ARG A 216 0.31 32.47 17.00
C ARG A 216 1.07 32.21 18.30
N LYS A 217 1.29 33.24 19.12
CA LYS A 217 2.00 33.15 20.41
C LYS A 217 1.33 32.22 21.42
N TYR A 218 0.00 32.14 21.41
CA TYR A 218 -0.74 31.21 22.25
C TYR A 218 -0.33 29.76 21.95
N PHE A 219 -0.12 29.43 20.68
CA PHE A 219 0.23 28.08 20.25
C PHE A 219 1.75 27.80 20.18
N THR A 220 2.60 28.83 20.04
CA THR A 220 4.08 28.67 20.01
C THR A 220 4.74 28.63 21.40
N LYS A 221 3.97 28.54 22.51
CA LYS A 221 4.53 28.45 23.86
C LYS A 221 5.41 27.19 24.05
N PRO A 222 6.40 27.21 24.98
CA PRO A 222 7.35 26.11 25.16
C PRO A 222 6.72 24.74 25.40
N ALA A 223 7.40 23.71 24.88
CA ALA A 223 6.94 22.32 24.75
C ALA A 223 6.54 21.59 26.05
N SER A 224 6.91 22.12 27.23
CA SER A 224 6.58 21.53 28.54
C SER A 224 5.16 21.85 29.05
N SER A 225 4.39 22.64 28.31
CA SER A 225 3.02 23.00 28.72
C SER A 225 2.01 21.97 28.21
N GLN A 226 1.21 21.39 29.12
CA GLN A 226 0.02 20.56 28.77
C GLN A 226 -0.93 21.29 27.79
N GLU A 227 -0.86 22.63 27.73
CA GLU A 227 -1.57 23.48 26.76
C GLU A 227 -1.18 23.16 25.30
N ARG A 228 0.08 22.85 24.97
CA ARG A 228 0.51 22.55 23.58
C ARG A 228 -0.10 21.25 23.05
N LEU A 229 -0.31 20.26 23.91
CA LEU A 229 -0.93 18.98 23.57
C LEU A 229 -2.46 19.05 23.51
N SER A 230 -3.05 20.13 24.04
CA SER A 230 -4.51 20.26 24.13
C SER A 230 -5.20 20.42 22.77
N LEU A 231 -4.44 20.76 21.72
CA LEU A 231 -4.84 20.68 20.32
C LEU A 231 -4.20 19.51 19.57
N SER A 232 -3.27 18.73 20.12
CA SER A 232 -2.66 17.64 19.36
C SER A 232 -3.71 16.58 19.03
N TYR A 233 -4.10 16.54 17.76
CA TYR A 233 -5.16 15.69 17.25
C TYR A 233 -4.56 14.40 16.73
N ALA A 234 -4.96 13.28 17.35
CA ALA A 234 -4.68 11.96 16.79
C ALA A 234 -5.47 11.82 15.48
N ILE A 235 -4.78 12.08 14.35
CA ILE A 235 -5.34 11.85 13.02
C ILE A 235 -5.36 10.36 12.75
N ALA A 236 -4.32 9.68 13.20
CA ALA A 236 -4.04 8.31 12.90
C ALA A 236 -3.40 7.63 14.11
N SER A 237 -3.38 6.31 14.17
CA SER A 237 -2.72 5.49 15.18
C SER A 237 -2.20 4.22 14.52
N VAL A 238 -0.92 3.94 14.71
CA VAL A 238 -0.21 2.76 14.21
C VAL A 238 0.16 1.89 15.40
N ASN A 239 -0.17 0.61 15.36
CA ASN A 239 0.17 -0.33 16.42
C ASN A 239 1.12 -1.40 15.87
N ASN A 240 2.16 -1.74 16.64
CA ASN A 240 3.07 -2.84 16.29
C ASN A 240 2.73 -4.16 17.03
N GLN A 241 1.63 -4.20 17.78
CA GLN A 241 1.18 -5.43 18.46
C GLN A 241 0.92 -6.56 17.47
N PRO A 242 1.28 -7.80 17.82
CA PRO A 242 0.95 -8.98 17.02
C PRO A 242 -0.56 -9.16 16.89
N ASN A 243 -1.02 -9.59 15.71
CA ASN A 243 -2.38 -10.05 15.48
C ASN A 243 -2.32 -11.54 15.09
N ASP A 244 -3.18 -12.35 15.70
CA ASP A 244 -3.28 -13.79 15.47
C ASP A 244 -3.52 -14.13 13.98
N GLN A 245 -4.18 -13.26 13.23
CA GLN A 245 -4.44 -13.45 11.79
C GLN A 245 -3.24 -13.18 10.89
N ALA A 246 -2.23 -12.43 11.37
CA ALA A 246 -1.08 -12.02 10.59
C ALA A 246 0.17 -11.73 11.47
N PRO A 247 0.64 -12.70 12.30
CA PRO A 247 1.60 -12.44 13.37
C PRO A 247 2.98 -11.96 12.86
N GLY A 248 3.32 -12.21 11.59
CA GLY A 248 4.58 -11.79 10.97
C GLY A 248 4.57 -10.40 10.32
N LEU A 249 3.42 -9.71 10.27
CA LEU A 249 3.25 -8.49 9.47
C LEU A 249 3.14 -7.20 10.31
N ARG A 250 3.81 -7.15 11.46
CA ARG A 250 3.80 -5.96 12.33
C ARG A 250 4.62 -4.81 11.74
N PRO A 251 4.14 -3.55 11.81
CA PRO A 251 4.92 -2.36 11.50
C PRO A 251 6.25 -2.29 12.28
N VAL A 252 7.34 -1.99 11.59
CA VAL A 252 8.69 -1.77 12.14
C VAL A 252 9.08 -0.31 12.02
N ARG A 253 8.74 0.32 10.89
CA ARG A 253 8.85 1.76 10.75
C ARG A 253 7.77 2.31 9.84
N PHE A 254 7.46 3.58 9.99
CA PHE A 254 6.55 4.29 9.10
C PHE A 254 6.94 5.74 8.90
N GLN A 255 6.43 6.33 7.82
CA GLN A 255 6.64 7.73 7.47
C GLN A 255 5.43 8.27 6.69
N PHE A 256 5.24 9.59 6.69
CA PHE A 256 4.14 10.25 6.00
C PHE A 256 4.60 10.97 4.75
N ALA A 257 3.72 11.00 3.76
CA ALA A 257 3.78 11.98 2.70
C ALA A 257 2.38 12.50 2.40
N THR A 258 2.32 13.69 1.85
CA THR A 258 1.10 14.32 1.35
C THR A 258 1.21 14.48 -0.15
N PHE A 259 0.07 14.45 -0.84
CA PHE A 259 0.00 14.74 -2.26
C PHE A 259 -1.14 15.72 -2.49
N SER A 260 -0.90 16.80 -3.22
CA SER A 260 -1.98 17.67 -3.68
C SER A 260 -1.67 18.23 -5.06
N THR A 261 -2.73 18.49 -5.80
CA THR A 261 -2.68 19.12 -7.11
C THR A 261 -2.87 20.63 -6.95
N GLU A 262 -2.23 21.44 -7.78
CA GLU A 262 -2.42 22.90 -7.77
C GLU A 262 -3.86 23.34 -8.12
N ASP A 263 -4.65 22.43 -8.71
CA ASP A 263 -6.09 22.60 -8.89
C ASP A 263 -6.79 22.77 -7.54
N LYS A 264 -7.55 23.87 -7.40
CA LYS A 264 -8.34 24.22 -6.21
C LYS A 264 -9.42 23.20 -5.80
N ASN A 265 -9.53 22.07 -6.50
CA ASN A 265 -10.41 20.96 -6.11
C ASN A 265 -9.77 20.17 -4.97
N ARG A 266 -10.17 20.52 -3.73
CA ARG A 266 -9.74 19.87 -2.48
C ARG A 266 -9.98 18.35 -2.45
N ASP A 267 -10.86 17.82 -3.29
CA ASP A 267 -11.10 16.39 -3.47
C ASP A 267 -9.88 15.62 -4.03
N LYS A 268 -8.80 16.32 -4.39
CA LYS A 268 -7.56 15.74 -4.94
C LYS A 268 -6.36 15.74 -3.98
N SER A 269 -6.51 16.28 -2.77
CA SER A 269 -5.47 16.21 -1.74
C SER A 269 -5.50 14.87 -1.02
N LEU A 270 -4.33 14.29 -0.73
CA LEU A 270 -4.19 12.94 -0.22
C LEU A 270 -3.17 12.87 0.92
N LEU A 271 -3.44 12.03 1.92
CA LEU A 271 -2.48 11.59 2.94
C LEU A 271 -2.00 10.19 2.59
N SER A 272 -0.70 9.98 2.57
CA SER A 272 -0.06 8.68 2.36
C SER A 272 0.77 8.29 3.58
N ILE A 273 0.66 7.03 3.97
CA ILE A 273 1.38 6.44 5.09
C ILE A 273 2.18 5.26 4.53
N PHE A 274 3.49 5.36 4.65
CA PHE A 274 4.47 4.37 4.20
C PHE A 274 4.87 3.52 5.39
N ILE A 275 4.89 2.20 5.23
CA ILE A 275 5.09 1.25 6.31
C ILE A 275 6.05 0.16 5.85
N ASP A 276 7.06 -0.10 6.67
CA ASP A 276 7.85 -1.33 6.59
C ASP A 276 7.49 -2.26 7.74
N VAL A 277 7.62 -3.57 7.51
CA VAL A 277 7.13 -4.60 8.44
C VAL A 277 8.21 -5.64 8.76
N ALA A 278 8.04 -6.33 9.89
CA ALA A 278 9.08 -7.22 10.43
C ALA A 278 9.46 -8.40 9.52
N GLY A 279 8.55 -8.84 8.64
CA GLY A 279 8.84 -9.86 7.62
C GLY A 279 9.28 -9.31 6.26
N GLY A 280 9.12 -8.00 6.03
CA GLY A 280 9.42 -7.36 4.76
C GLY A 280 10.90 -7.02 4.59
N LEU A 281 11.23 -6.37 3.48
CA LEU A 281 12.63 -6.04 3.17
C LEU A 281 13.15 -4.85 3.95
N ASN A 282 12.23 -4.02 4.46
CA ASN A 282 12.56 -2.81 5.19
C ASN A 282 13.49 -1.87 4.38
N THR A 283 13.28 -1.80 3.06
CA THR A 283 14.10 -1.02 2.10
C THR A 283 13.51 0.33 1.76
N GLY A 284 12.42 0.74 2.41
CA GLY A 284 11.75 2.03 2.20
C GLY A 284 12.72 3.20 2.17
N GLN A 285 12.67 3.98 1.10
CA GLN A 285 13.45 5.21 0.98
C GLN A 285 12.82 6.30 1.83
N SER A 286 13.48 6.68 2.93
CA SER A 286 13.00 7.76 3.80
C SER A 286 13.45 9.15 3.36
N ASP A 287 14.59 9.22 2.67
CA ASP A 287 15.25 10.48 2.34
C ASP A 287 14.50 11.22 1.24
N MET A 288 14.07 12.45 1.54
CA MET A 288 13.24 13.27 0.65
C MET A 288 11.95 12.56 0.21
N LEU A 289 11.38 11.71 1.08
CA LEU A 289 10.17 10.92 0.77
C LEU A 289 9.04 11.79 0.22
N GLN A 290 8.76 12.94 0.86
CA GLN A 290 7.71 13.87 0.45
C GLN A 290 7.89 14.34 -1.00
N ASP A 291 9.10 14.81 -1.35
CA ASP A 291 9.40 15.34 -2.68
C ASP A 291 9.37 14.22 -3.74
N ARG A 292 9.96 13.06 -3.43
CA ARG A 292 9.95 11.89 -4.32
C ARG A 292 8.53 11.41 -4.58
N TRP A 293 7.71 11.29 -3.53
CA TRP A 293 6.31 10.89 -3.64
C TRP A 293 5.55 11.84 -4.55
N ALA A 294 5.58 13.14 -4.27
CA ALA A 294 4.85 14.13 -5.06
C ALA A 294 5.30 14.13 -6.52
N LYS A 295 6.62 14.12 -6.76
CA LYS A 295 7.20 14.10 -8.10
C LYS A 295 6.82 12.83 -8.86
N GLN A 296 6.85 11.67 -8.21
CA GLN A 296 6.55 10.37 -8.83
C GLN A 296 5.18 10.34 -9.54
N TRP A 297 4.17 10.95 -8.94
CA TRP A 297 2.82 10.94 -9.52
C TRP A 297 2.62 12.12 -10.49
N LYS A 298 3.14 13.30 -10.16
CA LYS A 298 3.07 14.49 -11.01
C LYS A 298 3.76 14.29 -12.36
N ASP A 299 4.96 13.71 -12.37
CA ASP A 299 5.75 13.49 -13.59
C ASP A 299 5.02 12.54 -14.57
N GLU A 300 4.28 11.57 -14.06
CA GLU A 300 3.49 10.66 -14.92
C GLU A 300 2.16 11.28 -15.37
N GLY A 301 1.67 12.28 -14.63
CA GLY A 301 0.35 12.89 -14.86
C GLY A 301 -0.80 12.01 -14.40
N ILE A 302 -0.57 11.19 -13.37
CA ILE A 302 -1.59 10.33 -12.73
C ILE A 302 -1.66 10.64 -11.23
N MET A 303 -2.75 10.20 -10.58
CA MET A 303 -2.95 10.39 -9.15
C MET A 303 -2.75 9.08 -8.38
N PRO A 304 -2.24 9.12 -7.13
CA PRO A 304 -2.14 7.93 -6.30
C PRO A 304 -3.50 7.27 -6.04
N VAL A 305 -4.55 8.09 -5.87
CA VAL A 305 -5.95 7.65 -5.76
C VAL A 305 -6.69 8.11 -7.02
N PRO A 306 -7.14 7.19 -7.89
CA PRO A 306 -7.82 7.55 -9.13
C PRO A 306 -9.25 8.06 -8.89
N GLU A 307 -9.80 8.74 -9.89
CA GLU A 307 -11.15 9.30 -9.82
C GLU A 307 -12.21 8.24 -9.49
N GLY A 308 -13.13 8.60 -8.58
CA GLY A 308 -14.20 7.72 -8.13
C GLY A 308 -13.84 6.84 -6.94
N PHE A 309 -12.59 6.87 -6.48
CA PHE A 309 -12.12 6.21 -5.26
C PHE A 309 -11.71 7.24 -4.21
N SER A 310 -11.65 6.81 -2.97
CA SER A 310 -11.18 7.64 -1.86
C SER A 310 -10.00 7.06 -1.11
N ALA A 311 -9.59 5.84 -1.44
CA ALA A 311 -8.38 5.24 -0.90
C ALA A 311 -7.73 4.25 -1.88
N THR A 312 -6.42 4.08 -1.72
CA THR A 312 -5.64 3.02 -2.37
C THR A 312 -4.71 2.39 -1.37
N LEU A 313 -4.44 1.11 -1.59
CA LEU A 313 -3.45 0.38 -0.84
C LEU A 313 -2.49 -0.29 -1.81
N MET A 314 -1.20 -0.04 -1.61
CA MET A 314 -0.13 -0.58 -2.44
C MET A 314 0.78 -1.46 -1.59
N PHE A 315 1.17 -2.61 -2.12
CA PHE A 315 2.19 -3.48 -1.58
C PHE A 315 3.33 -3.56 -2.57
N SER A 316 4.57 -3.44 -2.11
CA SER A 316 5.69 -3.66 -3.01
C SER A 316 5.66 -5.11 -3.49
N SER A 317 5.97 -5.33 -4.78
CA SER A 317 6.09 -6.70 -5.28
C SER A 317 7.15 -7.50 -4.54
N ALA A 318 8.17 -6.80 -4.03
CA ALA A 318 9.22 -7.41 -3.26
C ALA A 318 8.72 -7.96 -1.92
N PHE A 319 7.96 -7.16 -1.16
CA PHE A 319 7.25 -7.62 0.04
C PHE A 319 6.28 -8.76 -0.28
N PHE A 320 5.50 -8.62 -1.36
CA PHE A 320 4.54 -9.63 -1.77
C PHE A 320 5.22 -10.99 -2.04
N ASN A 321 6.31 -10.99 -2.81
CA ASN A 321 6.98 -12.23 -3.19
C ASN A 321 7.72 -12.86 -2.00
N THR A 322 8.34 -12.04 -1.13
CA THR A 322 9.12 -12.53 0.02
C THR A 322 8.28 -12.96 1.21
N VAL A 323 7.13 -12.33 1.43
CA VAL A 323 6.33 -12.57 2.63
C VAL A 323 5.06 -13.33 2.32
N ILE A 324 4.43 -13.08 1.17
CA ILE A 324 3.20 -13.76 0.80
C ILE A 324 3.52 -15.06 0.05
N LEU A 325 4.15 -14.95 -1.12
CA LEU A 325 4.39 -16.11 -1.98
C LEU A 325 5.34 -17.10 -1.32
N LYS A 326 6.53 -16.65 -0.90
CA LYS A 326 7.53 -17.53 -0.28
C LYS A 326 6.99 -18.29 0.93
N ASN A 327 6.28 -17.64 1.84
CA ASN A 327 5.72 -18.32 3.01
C ASN A 327 4.63 -19.35 2.63
N GLY A 328 3.77 -19.04 1.66
CA GLY A 328 2.75 -19.99 1.18
C GLY A 328 3.36 -21.20 0.48
N ILE A 329 4.32 -20.96 -0.41
CA ILE A 329 5.02 -21.98 -1.18
C ILE A 329 5.85 -22.87 -0.25
N SER A 330 6.57 -22.29 0.72
CA SER A 330 7.37 -23.05 1.68
C SER A 330 6.54 -23.91 2.62
N LYS A 331 5.33 -23.49 3.01
CA LYS A 331 4.39 -24.37 3.73
C LYS A 331 3.95 -25.58 2.90
N SER A 332 4.01 -25.49 1.58
CA SER A 332 3.70 -26.58 0.65
C SER A 332 4.91 -27.50 0.36
N GLY A 333 6.01 -27.37 1.12
CA GLY A 333 7.19 -28.24 0.99
C GLY A 333 8.25 -27.79 -0.01
N TRP A 334 8.12 -26.57 -0.55
CA TRP A 334 9.05 -26.03 -1.54
C TRP A 334 10.05 -25.06 -0.91
N ALA A 335 11.34 -25.20 -1.20
CA ALA A 335 12.33 -24.16 -0.93
C ALA A 335 12.13 -23.00 -1.91
N VAL A 336 12.24 -21.75 -1.45
CA VAL A 336 12.04 -20.56 -2.30
C VAL A 336 13.23 -19.60 -2.18
N GLU A 337 13.78 -19.25 -3.33
CA GLU A 337 14.93 -18.34 -3.48
C GLU A 337 14.56 -17.16 -4.39
N ASP A 338 15.10 -15.98 -4.09
CA ASP A 338 15.01 -14.83 -4.99
C ASP A 338 16.11 -14.95 -6.06
N VAL A 339 15.71 -14.90 -7.32
CA VAL A 339 16.64 -14.95 -8.48
C VAL A 339 16.46 -13.76 -9.40
N SER A 340 15.94 -12.68 -8.84
CA SER A 340 15.67 -11.47 -9.59
C SER A 340 16.95 -10.78 -10.08
N PRO A 341 16.87 -10.04 -11.20
CA PRO A 341 17.91 -9.09 -11.56
C PRO A 341 18.21 -8.15 -10.39
N LYS A 342 19.48 -7.72 -10.25
CA LYS A 342 19.91 -6.85 -9.14
C LYS A 342 19.14 -5.53 -9.08
N ASP A 343 18.68 -5.03 -10.22
CA ASP A 343 17.91 -3.81 -10.42
C ASP A 343 16.39 -3.99 -10.27
N GLN A 344 15.92 -5.23 -10.07
CA GLN A 344 14.50 -5.57 -9.89
C GLN A 344 14.34 -6.62 -8.80
N ALA A 345 14.97 -6.40 -7.64
CA ALA A 345 14.99 -7.35 -6.54
C ALA A 345 13.58 -7.92 -6.25
N TYR A 346 13.50 -9.23 -6.05
CA TYR A 346 12.26 -9.96 -5.79
C TYR A 346 11.15 -9.80 -6.84
N SER A 347 11.46 -9.47 -8.10
CA SER A 347 10.53 -9.57 -9.24
C SER A 347 10.32 -11.01 -9.74
N LYS A 348 11.23 -11.94 -9.40
CA LYS A 348 11.23 -13.33 -9.81
C LYS A 348 11.76 -14.25 -8.71
N ILE A 349 10.99 -15.28 -8.36
CA ILE A 349 11.38 -16.29 -7.38
C ILE A 349 11.54 -17.66 -8.04
N GLU A 350 12.48 -18.46 -7.54
CA GLU A 350 12.64 -19.87 -7.89
C GLU A 350 12.16 -20.75 -6.76
N CYS A 351 11.37 -21.77 -7.10
CA CYS A 351 10.82 -22.75 -6.17
C CYS A 351 11.44 -24.12 -6.45
N ARG A 352 12.02 -24.74 -5.43
CA ARG A 352 12.70 -26.04 -5.49
C ARG A 352 12.03 -27.05 -4.57
N HIS A 353 11.51 -28.12 -5.13
CA HIS A 353 10.97 -29.22 -4.34
C HIS A 353 12.03 -30.32 -4.16
N THR A 354 12.27 -30.77 -2.94
CA THR A 354 13.29 -31.80 -2.64
C THR A 354 12.82 -33.22 -2.90
N GLY A 355 11.52 -33.43 -3.12
CA GLY A 355 10.97 -34.73 -3.50
C GLY A 355 11.38 -35.16 -4.91
N THR A 356 11.57 -36.46 -5.07
CA THR A 356 11.79 -37.12 -6.36
C THR A 356 10.47 -37.65 -6.90
N PHE A 357 10.26 -37.55 -8.21
CA PHE A 357 9.07 -38.09 -8.87
C PHE A 357 9.46 -39.28 -9.72
N ASP A 358 8.76 -40.39 -9.51
CA ASP A 358 8.88 -41.55 -10.39
C ASP A 358 8.02 -41.29 -11.63
N VAL A 359 8.66 -41.30 -12.79
CA VAL A 359 8.04 -41.37 -14.10
C VAL A 359 7.97 -42.84 -14.49
N PRO A 360 6.78 -43.47 -14.47
CA PRO A 360 6.66 -44.89 -14.78
C PRO A 360 6.88 -45.11 -16.27
N GLY A 361 7.72 -46.10 -16.59
CA GLY A 361 7.98 -46.45 -17.98
C GLY A 361 6.74 -47.03 -18.66
N HIS A 362 6.55 -46.66 -19.93
CA HIS A 362 5.47 -47.14 -20.78
C HIS A 362 6.03 -47.95 -21.97
N ASP A 363 5.17 -48.80 -22.54
CA ASP A 363 5.40 -49.55 -23.78
C ASP A 363 4.17 -49.30 -24.66
N GLU A 364 4.34 -48.66 -25.81
CA GLU A 364 3.26 -48.43 -26.76
C GLU A 364 3.66 -48.92 -28.16
N ILE A 365 2.70 -49.50 -28.88
CA ILE A 365 2.90 -50.13 -30.18
C ILE A 365 2.07 -49.39 -31.23
N ASP A 366 2.75 -48.81 -32.22
CA ASP A 366 2.22 -48.67 -33.58
C ASP A 366 3.28 -49.16 -34.57
N GLY A 367 3.10 -50.40 -35.06
CA GLY A 367 3.78 -50.88 -36.28
C GLY A 367 5.24 -51.38 -36.21
N VAL A 368 5.61 -52.16 -35.19
CA VAL A 368 6.81 -53.07 -35.14
C VAL A 368 8.03 -52.62 -34.28
N VAL A 369 7.99 -51.48 -33.58
CA VAL A 369 9.04 -51.11 -32.60
C VAL A 369 8.44 -50.84 -31.22
N THR A 370 8.92 -51.58 -30.21
CA THR A 370 8.61 -51.37 -28.79
C THR A 370 9.73 -50.55 -28.16
N PHE A 371 9.40 -49.42 -27.54
CA PHE A 371 10.31 -48.64 -26.71
C PHE A 371 9.97 -48.88 -25.25
N HIS A 372 10.94 -49.31 -24.46
CA HIS A 372 10.79 -49.42 -23.02
C HIS A 372 11.79 -48.50 -22.32
N THR A 373 11.28 -47.76 -21.36
CA THR A 373 12.04 -46.92 -20.45
C THR A 373 11.99 -47.62 -19.09
N ASP A 374 13.11 -47.76 -18.38
CA ASP A 374 13.13 -48.44 -17.07
C ASP A 374 12.48 -47.58 -15.95
N GLY A 375 11.69 -46.56 -16.33
CA GLY A 375 11.26 -45.45 -15.49
C GLY A 375 12.38 -44.45 -15.21
N ALA A 376 12.02 -43.23 -14.83
CA ALA A 376 12.98 -42.18 -14.47
C ALA A 376 12.61 -41.54 -13.12
N GLN A 377 13.59 -41.34 -12.25
CA GLN A 377 13.43 -40.47 -11.08
C GLN A 377 13.87 -39.06 -11.43
N ILE A 378 12.95 -38.12 -11.25
CA ILE A 378 13.20 -36.70 -11.52
C ILE A 378 13.30 -35.96 -10.18
N PRO A 379 14.49 -35.54 -9.75
CA PRO A 379 14.66 -34.63 -8.62
C PRO A 379 14.34 -33.19 -9.05
N LEU A 380 13.19 -32.65 -8.64
CA LEU A 380 12.81 -31.26 -8.99
C LEU A 380 13.71 -30.20 -8.36
N SER A 381 14.55 -30.56 -7.39
CA SER A 381 15.57 -29.67 -6.83
C SER A 381 16.55 -29.17 -7.89
N ASN A 382 16.75 -29.92 -8.97
CA ASN A 382 17.66 -29.58 -10.08
C ASN A 382 16.98 -28.73 -11.16
N PHE A 383 15.64 -28.60 -11.10
CA PHE A 383 14.82 -27.94 -12.13
C PHE A 383 13.85 -26.98 -11.44
N PRO A 384 14.35 -25.84 -10.91
CA PRO A 384 13.52 -24.91 -10.17
C PRO A 384 12.39 -24.34 -11.04
N LEU A 385 11.20 -24.22 -10.45
CA LEU A 385 10.08 -23.51 -11.04
C LEU A 385 10.27 -22.01 -10.80
N ALA A 386 10.47 -21.25 -11.87
CA ALA A 386 10.53 -19.79 -11.81
C ALA A 386 9.11 -19.20 -11.85
N LEU A 387 8.77 -18.37 -10.86
CA LEU A 387 7.48 -17.68 -10.75
C LEU A 387 7.66 -16.16 -10.82
N THR A 388 6.75 -15.51 -11.52
CA THR A 388 6.61 -14.04 -11.56
C THR A 388 5.15 -13.63 -11.48
N ILE A 389 4.85 -12.46 -10.92
CA ILE A 389 3.50 -11.86 -11.04
C ILE A 389 3.50 -11.01 -12.29
N ARG A 390 2.49 -11.19 -13.14
CA ARG A 390 2.41 -10.51 -14.43
C ARG A 390 1.02 -9.95 -14.67
N GLN A 391 0.98 -8.73 -15.19
CA GLN A 391 -0.21 -8.09 -15.74
C GLN A 391 0.14 -7.53 -17.11
N ASP A 392 -0.45 -8.08 -18.17
CA ASP A 392 -0.12 -7.71 -19.55
C ASP A 392 -0.91 -6.50 -20.06
N SER A 393 -2.08 -6.25 -19.50
CA SER A 393 -2.93 -5.12 -19.88
C SER A 393 -3.67 -4.54 -18.68
N GLU A 394 -4.10 -3.29 -18.82
CA GLU A 394 -4.70 -2.50 -17.75
C GLU A 394 -6.03 -3.06 -17.20
N PHE A 395 -6.72 -3.87 -18.00
CA PHE A 395 -8.02 -4.47 -17.65
C PHE A 395 -7.92 -5.95 -17.25
N GLN A 396 -6.77 -6.58 -17.47
CA GLN A 396 -6.59 -7.98 -17.13
C GLN A 396 -6.21 -8.12 -15.66
N THR A 397 -6.84 -9.07 -14.95
CA THR A 397 -6.43 -9.44 -13.60
C THR A 397 -4.98 -9.96 -13.63
N PRO A 398 -4.12 -9.52 -12.69
CA PRO A 398 -2.79 -10.08 -12.52
C PRO A 398 -2.85 -11.59 -12.35
N SER A 399 -1.82 -12.26 -12.85
CA SER A 399 -1.67 -13.71 -12.74
C SER A 399 -0.25 -14.09 -12.37
N ILE A 400 -0.11 -15.25 -11.74
CA ILE A 400 1.20 -15.85 -11.51
C ILE A 400 1.57 -16.55 -12.82
N SER A 401 2.71 -16.14 -13.36
CA SER A 401 3.32 -16.78 -14.50
C SER A 401 4.42 -17.71 -14.01
N GLY A 402 4.48 -18.90 -14.58
CA GLY A 402 5.46 -19.92 -14.25
C GLY A 402 6.28 -20.34 -15.46
N PHE A 403 7.51 -20.78 -15.20
CA PHE A 403 8.33 -21.44 -16.21
C PHE A 403 9.29 -22.42 -15.54
N TRP A 404 9.43 -23.60 -16.16
CA TRP A 404 10.49 -24.54 -15.83
C TRP A 404 11.16 -25.02 -17.11
N SER A 405 12.33 -25.64 -16.99
CA SER A 405 12.91 -26.43 -18.08
C SER A 405 13.62 -27.64 -17.50
N ILE A 406 13.23 -28.83 -17.95
CA ILE A 406 13.91 -30.08 -17.60
C ILE A 406 14.78 -30.49 -18.77
N THR A 407 16.06 -30.68 -18.53
CA THR A 407 16.97 -31.34 -19.48
C THR A 407 17.50 -32.59 -18.82
N GLN A 408 17.19 -33.76 -19.38
CA GLN A 408 17.64 -35.03 -18.81
C GLN A 408 18.03 -36.02 -19.90
N ASP A 409 19.09 -36.77 -19.61
CA ASP A 409 19.52 -37.93 -20.37
C ASP A 409 18.80 -39.16 -19.81
N VAL A 410 17.97 -39.80 -20.63
CA VAL A 410 17.20 -40.97 -20.19
C VAL A 410 17.61 -42.22 -20.97
N PRO A 411 17.96 -43.32 -20.28
CA PRO A 411 18.27 -44.57 -20.93
C PRO A 411 16.98 -45.24 -21.44
N TRP A 412 17.04 -45.83 -22.63
CA TRP A 412 15.91 -46.55 -23.22
C TRP A 412 16.38 -47.84 -23.90
N LYS A 413 15.45 -48.78 -24.09
CA LYS A 413 15.69 -50.07 -24.77
C LYS A 413 14.74 -50.22 -25.95
N GLU A 414 15.30 -50.44 -27.15
CA GLU A 414 14.52 -50.86 -28.32
C GLU A 414 14.30 -52.37 -28.31
N THR A 415 13.06 -52.79 -28.55
CA THR A 415 12.77 -54.19 -28.88
C THR A 415 12.15 -54.27 -30.26
N LEU A 416 12.97 -54.64 -31.25
CA LEU A 416 12.51 -55.00 -32.58
C LEU A 416 11.90 -56.40 -32.55
N ARG A 417 10.62 -56.53 -32.86
CA ARG A 417 9.96 -57.85 -33.03
C ARG A 417 10.00 -58.28 -34.50
N PHE A 418 11.21 -58.55 -35.02
CA PHE A 418 11.37 -59.21 -36.30
C PHE A 418 12.20 -60.49 -36.15
N ASN A 419 11.74 -61.56 -36.82
CA ASN A 419 12.33 -62.90 -36.91
C ASN A 419 13.86 -62.96 -36.72
N GLY A 420 14.30 -63.08 -35.46
CA GLY A 420 15.63 -63.57 -35.09
C GLY A 420 16.83 -62.63 -35.26
N MET A 421 16.68 -61.31 -35.43
CA MET A 421 17.85 -60.41 -35.57
C MET A 421 17.98 -59.31 -34.50
N ARG A 422 19.22 -59.24 -33.98
CA ARG A 422 19.88 -58.35 -33.01
C ARG A 422 19.01 -57.38 -32.18
N LYS A 423 18.99 -57.62 -30.87
CA LYS A 423 18.77 -56.60 -29.84
C LYS A 423 19.76 -55.46 -30.06
N TRP A 424 19.26 -54.27 -30.40
CA TRP A 424 20.08 -53.07 -30.30
C TRP A 424 20.32 -52.78 -28.81
N GLN A 425 21.56 -52.43 -28.48
CA GLN A 425 21.92 -51.99 -27.13
C GLN A 425 21.36 -50.58 -26.95
N GLY A 426 20.65 -50.36 -25.85
CA GLY A 426 19.98 -49.11 -25.53
C GLY A 426 20.85 -47.86 -25.71
N GLY A 427 20.19 -46.71 -25.88
CA GLY A 427 20.83 -45.41 -26.05
C GLY A 427 20.41 -44.42 -24.96
N TRP A 428 20.97 -43.21 -25.05
CA TRP A 428 20.55 -42.06 -24.25
C TRP A 428 19.78 -41.10 -25.14
N ILE A 429 18.63 -40.62 -24.68
CA ILE A 429 17.91 -39.51 -25.31
C ILE A 429 18.11 -38.28 -24.44
N VAL A 430 18.69 -37.22 -25.02
CA VAL A 430 18.73 -35.89 -24.40
C VAL A 430 17.42 -35.19 -24.73
N GLY A 431 16.53 -35.09 -23.75
CA GLY A 431 15.27 -34.36 -23.90
C GLY A 431 15.35 -33.01 -23.20
N GLN A 432 15.06 -31.93 -23.93
CA GLN A 432 14.72 -30.64 -23.33
C GLN A 432 13.20 -30.50 -23.32
N TRP A 433 12.66 -30.27 -22.13
CA TRP A 433 11.24 -30.23 -21.87
C TRP A 433 10.87 -28.95 -21.16
N TYR A 434 9.73 -28.42 -21.54
CA TYR A 434 9.12 -27.25 -20.92
C TYR A 434 7.74 -27.67 -20.43
N LEU A 435 7.37 -27.19 -19.26
CA LEU A 435 5.98 -27.19 -18.83
C LEU A 435 5.35 -25.93 -19.34
N CYS A 436 4.32 -26.10 -20.15
CA CYS A 436 3.50 -25.03 -20.64
C CYS A 436 2.02 -25.33 -20.42
N ASP A 437 1.23 -24.26 -20.37
CA ASP A 437 -0.20 -24.39 -20.62
C ASP A 437 -0.41 -24.81 -22.08
N GLN A 438 -1.53 -25.47 -22.32
CA GLN A 438 -1.95 -25.99 -23.62
C GLN A 438 -1.94 -24.88 -24.68
N GLY A 439 -1.09 -25.02 -25.71
CA GLY A 439 -1.07 -24.17 -26.90
C GLY A 439 -0.01 -23.05 -26.93
N ASP A 440 0.90 -22.93 -25.96
CA ASP A 440 1.99 -21.93 -25.99
C ASP A 440 3.37 -22.58 -25.89
N SER A 441 4.12 -22.52 -27.01
CA SER A 441 5.47 -23.07 -27.15
C SER A 441 6.58 -22.03 -27.13
N SER A 442 6.35 -20.84 -26.56
CA SER A 442 7.25 -19.69 -26.77
C SER A 442 8.55 -19.69 -25.93
N ARG A 443 8.83 -20.70 -25.10
CA ARG A 443 9.96 -20.75 -24.14
C ARG A 443 10.03 -19.52 -23.21
N ARG A 444 8.90 -18.90 -22.91
CA ARG A 444 8.77 -17.70 -22.05
C ARG A 444 7.92 -18.05 -20.83
N PRO A 445 7.97 -17.27 -19.73
CA PRO A 445 7.02 -17.41 -18.63
C PRO A 445 5.57 -17.32 -19.12
N LEU A 446 4.78 -18.33 -18.78
CA LEU A 446 3.39 -18.48 -19.20
C LEU A 446 2.46 -18.30 -18.01
N ARG A 447 1.28 -17.74 -18.27
CA ARG A 447 0.20 -17.69 -17.29
C ARG A 447 -0.20 -19.11 -16.92
N LEU A 448 -0.23 -19.43 -15.63
CA LEU A 448 -0.70 -20.75 -15.19
C LEU A 448 -2.24 -20.80 -15.29
N LYS A 449 -2.77 -21.83 -15.97
CA LYS A 449 -4.18 -21.96 -16.41
C LYS A 449 -5.19 -21.79 -15.27
N GLU A 450 -4.85 -22.27 -14.08
CA GLU A 450 -5.70 -22.24 -12.88
C GLU A 450 -5.12 -21.30 -11.82
N THR A 451 -4.63 -20.13 -12.23
CA THR A 451 -4.29 -19.07 -11.26
C THR A 451 -5.48 -18.16 -11.05
N GLU A 452 -6.06 -18.19 -9.86
CA GLU A 452 -7.03 -17.20 -9.44
C GLU A 452 -6.46 -16.37 -8.29
N MET A 453 -6.12 -15.12 -8.61
CA MET A 453 -5.90 -14.10 -7.60
C MET A 453 -7.26 -13.52 -7.25
N THR A 454 -7.85 -13.97 -6.15
CA THR A 454 -9.19 -13.56 -5.73
C THR A 454 -9.14 -12.69 -4.49
N LEU A 455 -10.10 -11.78 -4.39
CA LEU A 455 -10.24 -10.88 -3.25
C LEU A 455 -11.51 -11.25 -2.49
N THR A 456 -11.38 -11.58 -1.21
CA THR A 456 -12.53 -11.85 -0.32
C THR A 456 -12.74 -10.71 0.67
N ASP A 457 -13.63 -10.86 1.65
CA ASP A 457 -13.74 -9.94 2.80
C ASP A 457 -12.52 -10.02 3.72
N GLU A 458 -11.91 -11.19 3.82
CA GLU A 458 -10.97 -11.51 4.89
C GLU A 458 -9.56 -11.72 4.39
N ALA A 459 -9.36 -12.00 3.10
CA ALA A 459 -8.05 -12.27 2.53
C ALA A 459 -7.96 -11.92 1.03
N LEU A 460 -6.75 -11.60 0.61
CA LEU A 460 -6.32 -11.83 -0.76
C LEU A 460 -5.97 -13.32 -0.85
N ASN A 461 -6.63 -14.07 -1.72
CA ASN A 461 -6.34 -15.49 -1.94
C ASN A 461 -5.55 -15.68 -3.23
N LEU A 462 -4.62 -16.62 -3.22
CA LEU A 462 -3.76 -16.96 -4.34
C LEU A 462 -3.78 -18.48 -4.53
N ASP A 463 -4.84 -18.95 -5.16
CA ASP A 463 -4.90 -20.34 -5.53
C ASP A 463 -4.28 -20.49 -6.92
N PHE A 464 -3.21 -21.28 -7.01
CA PHE A 464 -2.75 -21.74 -8.30
C PHE A 464 -2.43 -23.22 -8.29
N LYS A 465 -2.93 -23.90 -9.32
CA LYS A 465 -2.56 -25.27 -9.60
C LYS A 465 -1.48 -25.30 -10.67
N LEU A 466 -0.46 -26.11 -10.44
CA LEU A 466 0.50 -26.46 -11.49
C LEU A 466 -0.16 -27.52 -12.37
N ASP A 467 -1.00 -27.06 -13.30
CA ASP A 467 -1.67 -27.93 -14.25
C ASP A 467 -0.82 -28.07 -15.52
N ILE A 468 -0.26 -29.26 -15.69
CA ILE A 468 0.72 -29.62 -16.70
C ILE A 468 -0.04 -30.31 -17.83
N LYS A 469 -0.32 -29.57 -18.90
CA LYS A 469 -1.13 -30.11 -20.02
C LYS A 469 -0.32 -30.42 -21.25
N GLU A 470 0.82 -29.76 -21.43
CA GLU A 470 1.60 -29.95 -22.63
C GLU A 470 3.10 -29.95 -22.32
N VAL A 471 3.76 -30.91 -22.96
CA VAL A 471 5.19 -31.17 -22.84
C VAL A 471 5.74 -31.03 -24.24
N ILE A 472 6.49 -29.95 -24.47
CA ILE A 472 6.98 -29.64 -25.81
C ILE A 472 8.40 -30.16 -25.97
N TRP A 473 8.58 -30.97 -27.01
CA TRP A 473 9.87 -31.51 -27.41
C TRP A 473 10.49 -30.63 -28.50
N PHE A 474 11.61 -29.97 -28.19
CA PHE A 474 12.16 -28.94 -29.08
C PHE A 474 13.26 -29.40 -30.03
N ASN A 475 13.61 -30.69 -30.03
CA ASN A 475 14.54 -31.30 -30.98
C ASN A 475 14.19 -32.78 -31.12
N PRO A 476 13.09 -33.14 -31.80
CA PRO A 476 12.95 -34.52 -32.26
C PRO A 476 14.14 -34.85 -33.17
N PRO A 477 14.96 -35.88 -32.91
CA PRO A 477 15.64 -36.55 -34.01
C PRO A 477 14.60 -36.80 -35.11
N GLU A 478 14.86 -36.25 -36.30
CA GLU A 478 13.97 -36.30 -37.47
C GLU A 478 13.54 -37.73 -37.86
N GLU A 479 14.18 -38.74 -37.26
CA GLU A 479 14.03 -40.16 -37.56
C GLU A 479 13.07 -40.94 -36.63
N ASN A 480 12.45 -40.36 -35.57
CA ASN A 480 11.64 -41.18 -34.65
C ASN A 480 10.40 -40.50 -34.02
N PRO A 481 9.31 -40.31 -34.79
CA PRO A 481 8.06 -39.70 -34.32
C PRO A 481 7.33 -40.54 -33.24
N THR A 482 7.54 -41.86 -33.20
CA THR A 482 6.86 -42.79 -32.27
C THR A 482 7.36 -42.62 -30.82
N GLY A 483 8.65 -42.35 -30.64
CA GLY A 483 9.23 -42.08 -29.31
C GLY A 483 8.66 -40.81 -28.67
N GLY A 484 8.37 -39.77 -29.45
CA GLY A 484 7.83 -38.50 -28.94
C GLY A 484 6.44 -38.61 -28.31
N ASN A 485 5.58 -39.51 -28.81
CA ASN A 485 4.22 -39.71 -28.28
C ASN A 485 4.23 -40.50 -26.95
N LEU A 486 5.11 -41.50 -26.82
CA LEU A 486 5.26 -42.29 -25.59
C LEU A 486 5.70 -41.42 -24.42
N TRP A 487 6.76 -40.62 -24.62
CA TRP A 487 7.30 -39.73 -23.59
C TRP A 487 6.36 -38.60 -23.22
N ARG A 488 5.50 -38.15 -24.16
CA ARG A 488 4.43 -37.19 -23.84
C ARG A 488 3.50 -37.74 -22.75
N LYS A 489 3.06 -39.01 -22.86
CA LYS A 489 2.19 -39.67 -21.87
C LYS A 489 2.86 -39.85 -20.51
N GLU A 490 4.14 -40.22 -20.50
CA GLU A 490 4.91 -40.34 -19.26
C GLU A 490 5.05 -39.00 -18.53
N MET A 491 5.22 -37.90 -19.27
CA MET A 491 5.30 -36.55 -18.71
C MET A 491 3.92 -35.99 -18.32
N GLU A 492 2.82 -36.43 -18.95
CA GLU A 492 1.46 -36.20 -18.44
C GLU A 492 1.28 -36.81 -17.04
N VAL A 493 1.85 -38.00 -16.78
CA VAL A 493 1.83 -38.62 -15.43
C VAL A 493 2.61 -37.79 -14.40
N LEU A 494 3.78 -37.26 -14.77
CA LEU A 494 4.52 -36.31 -13.93
C LEU A 494 3.63 -35.11 -13.56
N GLY A 495 2.88 -34.61 -14.55
CA GLY A 495 1.90 -33.55 -14.38
C GLY A 495 0.87 -33.80 -13.29
N THR A 496 0.36 -35.03 -13.19
CA THR A 496 -0.62 -35.42 -12.17
C THR A 496 -0.04 -35.62 -10.77
N ARG A 497 1.29 -35.69 -10.64
CA ARG A 497 1.98 -36.00 -9.37
C ARG A 497 2.58 -34.76 -8.71
N ILE A 498 2.72 -33.64 -9.43
CA ILE A 498 3.28 -32.40 -8.86
C ILE A 498 2.36 -31.91 -7.73
N PRO A 499 2.91 -31.60 -6.53
CA PRO A 499 2.11 -31.07 -5.45
C PRO A 499 1.46 -29.75 -5.86
N ASP A 500 0.14 -29.66 -5.64
CA ASP A 500 -0.57 -28.40 -5.74
C ASP A 500 0.05 -27.38 -4.77
N VAL A 501 0.26 -26.15 -5.25
CA VAL A 501 0.78 -25.06 -4.42
C VAL A 501 -0.39 -24.20 -3.98
N LYS A 502 -0.97 -24.53 -2.84
CA LYS A 502 -2.05 -23.72 -2.26
C LYS A 502 -1.46 -22.63 -1.41
N ILE A 503 -1.56 -21.39 -1.88
CA ILE A 503 -1.19 -20.23 -1.10
C ILE A 503 -2.49 -19.61 -0.60
N SER A 504 -2.72 -19.72 0.70
CA SER A 504 -3.58 -18.77 1.39
C SER A 504 -2.66 -17.69 1.93
N PRO A 505 -2.52 -16.53 1.25
CA PRO A 505 -1.93 -15.37 1.88
C PRO A 505 -2.62 -15.10 3.21
N PHE A 506 -1.88 -14.47 4.11
CA PHE A 506 -2.44 -13.89 5.32
C PHE A 506 -3.70 -13.09 4.97
N GLY A 507 -4.69 -13.16 5.86
CA GLY A 507 -5.87 -12.33 5.72
C GLY A 507 -5.52 -10.83 5.72
N PHE A 508 -6.48 -10.01 5.29
CA PHE A 508 -6.51 -8.57 5.55
C PHE A 508 -6.45 -8.20 7.04
N GLY A 509 -6.31 -9.17 7.95
CA GLY A 509 -5.82 -8.93 9.31
C GLY A 509 -4.55 -8.07 9.34
N PHE A 510 -3.69 -8.13 8.31
CA PHE A 510 -2.64 -7.14 8.11
C PHE A 510 -3.17 -5.71 7.93
N LEU A 511 -4.21 -5.48 7.12
CA LEU A 511 -4.87 -4.17 6.98
C LEU A 511 -5.55 -3.70 8.25
N ARG A 512 -5.96 -4.65 9.11
CA ARG A 512 -6.45 -4.37 10.47
C ARG A 512 -5.31 -3.97 11.41
N MET A 513 -4.12 -4.57 11.26
CA MET A 513 -2.90 -4.18 12.02
C MET A 513 -2.32 -2.86 11.56
N THR A 514 -2.22 -2.66 10.25
CA THR A 514 -1.94 -1.37 9.60
C THR A 514 -3.21 -0.56 9.43
N ASN A 515 -4.21 -0.77 10.30
CA ASN A 515 -5.30 0.17 10.35
C ASN A 515 -4.79 1.39 11.10
N LEU A 516 -4.28 2.30 10.30
CA LEU A 516 -3.52 3.45 10.74
C LEU A 516 -4.42 4.59 11.19
N ILE A 517 -5.74 4.54 11.02
CA ILE A 517 -6.64 5.60 11.50
C ILE A 517 -7.49 5.07 12.68
N PHE A 518 -7.75 3.76 12.72
CA PHE A 518 -8.53 3.07 13.75
C PHE A 518 -7.88 1.74 14.15
N PRO A 519 -7.06 1.71 15.21
CA PRO A 519 -6.49 0.45 15.70
C PRO A 519 -7.60 -0.58 15.96
N GLY A 520 -7.56 -1.72 15.25
CA GLY A 520 -8.55 -2.80 15.38
C GLY A 520 -9.84 -2.66 14.55
N GLY A 521 -10.03 -1.58 13.79
CA GLY A 521 -11.14 -1.45 12.83
C GLY A 521 -10.77 -1.98 11.42
N ASN A 522 -11.67 -1.82 10.45
CA ASN A 522 -11.31 -1.65 9.03
C ASN A 522 -11.46 -0.15 8.70
N VAL A 523 -10.75 0.40 7.72
CA VAL A 523 -10.93 1.82 7.27
C VAL A 523 -11.12 1.94 5.78
N ILE A 524 -10.62 0.98 5.00
CA ILE A 524 -10.80 0.95 3.56
C ILE A 524 -11.71 -0.22 3.20
N GLU A 525 -12.83 0.07 2.56
CA GLU A 525 -13.66 -0.90 1.86
C GLU A 525 -13.10 -1.09 0.45
N ILE A 526 -12.49 -2.24 0.18
CA ILE A 526 -11.87 -2.53 -1.11
C ILE A 526 -12.95 -2.86 -2.16
N ASP A 527 -12.88 -2.21 -3.32
CA ASP A 527 -13.81 -2.42 -4.43
C ASP A 527 -13.45 -3.71 -5.20
N ARG A 528 -14.17 -4.79 -4.87
CA ARG A 528 -13.97 -6.11 -5.49
C ARG A 528 -14.28 -6.15 -6.97
N ASN A 529 -15.14 -5.25 -7.47
CA ASN A 529 -15.49 -5.21 -8.89
C ASN A 529 -14.32 -4.71 -9.74
N ILE A 530 -13.40 -3.97 -9.13
CA ILE A 530 -12.11 -3.63 -9.74
C ILE A 530 -11.16 -4.79 -9.57
N GLY A 531 -11.06 -5.34 -8.36
CA GLY A 531 -10.13 -6.42 -8.03
C GLY A 531 -8.68 -5.95 -7.92
N VAL A 532 -7.74 -6.89 -8.01
CA VAL A 532 -6.30 -6.62 -7.81
C VAL A 532 -5.66 -6.11 -9.10
N ARG A 533 -4.70 -5.19 -8.98
CA ARG A 533 -3.83 -4.76 -10.09
C ARG A 533 -2.37 -4.92 -9.69
N ALA A 534 -1.51 -5.20 -10.67
CA ALA A 534 -0.09 -5.46 -10.47
C ALA A 534 0.76 -4.85 -11.61
N PRO A 535 0.64 -3.54 -11.91
CA PRO A 535 1.42 -2.92 -12.98
C PRO A 535 2.93 -2.89 -12.69
N LYS A 536 3.32 -3.17 -11.44
CA LYS A 536 4.67 -3.51 -10.94
C LYS A 536 4.58 -3.88 -9.48
N ASP A 537 3.92 -3.03 -8.70
CA ASP A 537 3.50 -3.27 -7.32
C ASP A 537 2.05 -3.74 -7.30
N ILE A 538 1.64 -4.41 -6.22
CA ILE A 538 0.25 -4.86 -6.04
C ILE A 538 -0.58 -3.71 -5.51
N ILE A 539 -1.69 -3.40 -6.16
CA ILE A 539 -2.54 -2.25 -5.83
C ILE A 539 -3.98 -2.72 -5.67
N LEU A 540 -4.59 -2.26 -4.58
CA LEU A 540 -6.01 -2.40 -4.30
C LEU A 540 -6.65 -1.00 -4.25
N PHE A 541 -7.86 -0.90 -4.79
CA PHE A 541 -8.63 0.33 -4.89
C PHE A 541 -9.87 0.23 -4.03
N GLY A 542 -10.22 1.29 -3.33
CA GLY A 542 -11.37 1.25 -2.43
C GLY A 542 -11.85 2.62 -1.99
N ASP A 543 -12.76 2.58 -1.05
CA ASP A 543 -13.30 3.77 -0.41
C ASP A 543 -13.03 3.75 1.08
N VAL A 544 -12.81 4.93 1.65
CA VAL A 544 -12.78 5.07 3.11
C VAL A 544 -14.18 4.76 3.64
N MET A 545 -14.27 3.84 4.58
CA MET A 545 -15.54 3.42 5.16
C MET A 545 -16.26 4.60 5.79
N LYS A 546 -17.57 4.68 5.50
CA LYS A 546 -18.46 5.71 6.03
C LYS A 546 -19.34 5.05 7.09
N ASP A 547 -18.78 4.73 8.25
CA ASP A 547 -19.55 4.09 9.34
C ASP A 547 -20.94 4.69 9.57
#